data_AF-A0A7C4HDV0-F1
#
_entry.id   AF-A0A7C4HDV0-F1
#
_cell.length_a   1.000
_cell.length_b   1.000
_cell.length_c   1.000
_cell.angle_alpha   90.00
_cell.angle_beta   90.00
_cell.angle_gamma   90.00
#
_symmetry.space_group_name_H-M   'P 1'
#
loop_
_entity.id
_entity.type
_entity.pdbx_description
1 polymer ?
#
loop_
_entity_poly.entity_id
_entity_poly.type
_entity_poly.pdbx_seq_one_letter_code
_entity_poly.pdbx_strand_id
1 'polypeptide(L)'
;MHVKFTLNNKVVEIDVKPNEILLDTLRYRFGLKSVKRGCERGECGVCTVLLNDNPVYSCMVLTVSIDGSRITTIEGLIEDSLFKKIINSFTYSGAIQCGYCTPGFIITTYALLKKHESINRDIVIKHIEGNLCRCTGYKKIIDAIINASK
;
A
#
# COMPACT_ATOMS: atom_id res chain seq x y z
N MET A 1 5.56 10.99 -22.59
CA MET A 1 6.40 9.78 -22.59
C MET A 1 5.45 8.60 -22.48
N HIS A 2 5.57 7.64 -23.39
CA HIS A 2 4.72 6.46 -23.40
C HIS A 2 5.24 5.46 -22.37
N VAL A 3 4.35 4.92 -21.54
CA VAL A 3 4.69 3.96 -20.47
C VAL A 3 3.70 2.80 -20.54
N LYS A 4 4.24 1.58 -20.52
CA LYS A 4 3.49 0.32 -20.50
C LYS A 4 3.81 -0.44 -19.23
N PHE A 5 2.80 -0.77 -18.43
CA PHE A 5 3.00 -1.48 -17.16
C PHE A 5 1.79 -2.35 -16.81
N THR A 6 1.93 -3.21 -15.81
CA THR A 6 0.81 -4.01 -15.29
C THR A 6 0.23 -3.33 -14.06
N LEU A 7 -1.05 -2.97 -14.08
CA LEU A 7 -1.79 -2.40 -12.95
C LEU A 7 -2.86 -3.39 -12.50
N ASN A 8 -2.76 -3.90 -11.26
CA ASN A 8 -3.74 -4.83 -10.70
C ASN A 8 -4.07 -6.01 -11.66
N ASN A 9 -3.02 -6.66 -12.17
CA ASN A 9 -3.07 -7.77 -13.14
C ASN A 9 -3.58 -7.43 -14.55
N LYS A 10 -3.74 -6.15 -14.88
CA LYS A 10 -4.11 -5.70 -16.23
C LYS A 10 -2.98 -4.89 -16.85
N VAL A 11 -2.58 -5.23 -18.07
CA VAL A 11 -1.62 -4.43 -18.83
C VAL A 11 -2.31 -3.14 -19.25
N VAL A 12 -1.66 -2.00 -18.99
CA VAL A 12 -2.13 -0.66 -19.34
C VAL A 12 -1.01 0.12 -20.02
N GLU A 13 -1.41 1.04 -20.89
CA GLU A 13 -0.51 1.91 -21.65
C GLU A 13 -1.03 3.35 -21.53
N ILE A 14 -0.14 4.31 -21.25
CA ILE A 14 -0.51 5.71 -21.03
C ILE A 14 0.63 6.67 -21.38
N ASP A 15 0.28 7.82 -21.95
CA ASP A 15 1.20 8.94 -22.11
C ASP A 15 1.19 9.86 -20.89
N VAL A 16 2.37 10.07 -20.32
CA VAL A 16 2.55 10.90 -19.11
C VAL A 16 3.57 12.00 -19.31
N LYS A 17 3.48 13.03 -18.47
CA LYS A 17 4.51 14.07 -18.37
C LYS A 17 5.76 13.51 -17.67
N PRO A 18 6.98 14.00 -17.98
CA PRO A 18 8.20 13.55 -17.32
C PRO A 18 8.20 13.69 -15.79
N ASN A 19 7.47 14.66 -15.27
CA ASN A 19 7.35 14.96 -13.84
C ASN A 19 6.04 14.44 -13.20
N GLU A 20 5.23 13.64 -13.91
CA GLU A 20 4.02 13.05 -13.33
C GLU A 20 4.43 11.97 -12.31
N ILE A 21 4.02 12.14 -11.05
CA ILE A 21 4.24 11.14 -10.00
C ILE A 21 3.19 10.03 -10.08
N LEU A 22 3.56 8.82 -9.66
CA LEU A 22 2.70 7.64 -9.72
C LEU A 22 1.41 7.82 -8.92
N LEU A 23 1.46 8.55 -7.80
CA LEU A 23 0.27 8.93 -7.04
C LEU A 23 -0.80 9.62 -7.91
N ASP A 24 -0.39 10.55 -8.78
CA ASP A 24 -1.29 11.32 -9.63
C ASP A 24 -1.87 10.45 -10.71
N THR A 25 -1.02 9.65 -11.37
CA THR A 25 -1.46 8.71 -12.39
C THR A 25 -2.51 7.75 -11.84
N LEU A 26 -2.24 7.09 -10.70
CA LEU A 26 -3.17 6.12 -10.12
C LEU A 26 -4.50 6.77 -9.72
N ARG A 27 -4.45 7.95 -9.08
CA ARG A 27 -5.67 8.60 -8.55
C ARG A 27 -6.50 9.29 -9.63
N TYR A 28 -5.87 10.02 -10.53
CA TYR A 28 -6.57 10.92 -11.45
C TYR A 28 -6.76 10.33 -12.84
N ARG A 29 -5.85 9.44 -13.30
CA ARG A 29 -6.01 8.76 -14.60
C ARG A 29 -6.79 7.45 -14.46
N PHE A 30 -6.48 6.67 -13.43
CA PHE A 30 -7.09 5.35 -13.20
C PHE A 30 -8.19 5.34 -12.11
N GLY A 31 -8.42 6.46 -11.42
CA GLY A 31 -9.50 6.58 -10.44
C GLY A 31 -9.28 5.77 -9.14
N LEU A 32 -8.08 5.25 -8.90
CA LEU A 32 -7.75 4.40 -7.74
C LEU A 32 -7.60 5.26 -6.48
N LYS A 33 -8.75 5.60 -5.88
CA LYS A 33 -8.83 6.48 -4.71
C LYS A 33 -8.42 5.80 -3.39
N SER A 34 -8.17 4.49 -3.39
CA SER A 34 -7.60 3.79 -2.23
C SER A 34 -6.20 4.32 -1.88
N VAL A 35 -5.39 4.65 -2.88
CA VAL A 35 -4.07 5.27 -2.74
C VAL A 35 -4.27 6.74 -2.33
N LYS A 36 -3.93 7.10 -1.10
CA LYS A 36 -4.26 8.42 -0.55
C LYS A 36 -3.14 9.43 -0.79
N ARG A 37 -3.52 10.71 -0.87
CA ARG A 37 -2.60 11.85 -0.90
C ARG A 37 -2.50 12.42 0.52
N GLY A 38 -1.32 12.36 1.11
CA GLY A 38 -1.06 12.87 2.46
C GLY A 38 -0.02 13.98 2.45
N CYS A 39 1.23 13.63 2.73
CA CYS A 39 2.34 14.59 2.88
C CYS A 39 3.10 14.92 1.59
N GLU A 40 3.06 14.04 0.58
CA GLU A 40 3.77 14.19 -0.70
C GLU A 40 5.30 14.39 -0.61
N ARG A 41 5.90 13.89 0.46
CA ARG A 41 7.35 13.99 0.72
C ARG A 41 7.95 12.70 1.27
N GLY A 42 7.28 11.57 1.05
CA GLY A 42 7.78 10.25 1.43
C GLY A 42 7.79 9.95 2.94
N GLU A 43 6.92 10.56 3.73
CA GLU A 43 6.91 10.36 5.19
C GLU A 43 5.71 9.57 5.72
N CYS A 44 4.49 9.88 5.27
CA CYS A 44 3.29 9.41 5.95
C CYS A 44 2.78 8.01 5.58
N GLY A 45 3.29 7.41 4.50
CA GLY A 45 2.92 6.06 4.04
C GLY A 45 1.50 5.86 3.47
N VAL A 46 0.61 6.85 3.52
CA VAL A 46 -0.78 6.69 3.05
C VAL A 46 -0.92 6.46 1.52
N CYS A 47 0.14 6.73 0.77
CA CYS A 47 0.26 6.51 -0.68
C CYS A 47 0.97 5.20 -1.04
N THR A 48 1.18 4.30 -0.08
CA THR A 48 1.95 3.07 -0.33
C THR A 48 1.23 2.16 -1.32
N VAL A 49 1.97 1.68 -2.32
CA VAL A 49 1.57 0.67 -3.31
C VAL A 49 2.67 -0.38 -3.41
N LEU A 50 2.41 -1.53 -4.04
CA LEU A 50 3.46 -2.47 -4.39
C LEU A 50 3.99 -2.15 -5.78
N LEU A 51 5.30 -1.94 -5.90
CA LEU A 51 6.06 -1.90 -7.15
C LEU A 51 6.92 -3.16 -7.20
N ASN A 52 6.61 -4.06 -8.14
CA ASN A 52 7.28 -5.36 -8.26
C ASN A 52 7.33 -6.08 -6.89
N ASP A 53 6.17 -6.15 -6.23
CA ASP A 53 5.94 -6.75 -4.90
C ASP A 53 6.67 -6.08 -3.72
N ASN A 54 7.32 -4.93 -3.94
CA ASN A 54 7.94 -4.15 -2.87
C ASN A 54 7.10 -2.90 -2.54
N PRO A 55 6.85 -2.61 -1.25
CA PRO A 55 6.11 -1.43 -0.86
C PRO A 55 6.93 -0.17 -1.17
N VAL A 56 6.32 0.77 -1.88
CA VAL A 56 6.92 2.07 -2.21
C VAL A 56 5.91 3.19 -2.03
N TYR A 57 6.40 4.40 -1.73
CA TYR A 57 5.56 5.59 -1.70
C TYR A 57 5.30 6.08 -3.12
N SER A 58 4.08 5.96 -3.61
CA SER A 58 3.76 6.35 -4.99
C SER A 58 3.96 7.86 -5.24
N CYS A 59 4.00 8.68 -4.19
CA CYS A 59 4.35 10.11 -4.33
C CYS A 59 5.83 10.36 -4.64
N MET A 60 6.72 9.39 -4.38
CA MET A 60 8.16 9.49 -4.60
C MET A 60 8.63 8.73 -5.86
N VAL A 61 7.69 8.21 -6.66
CA VAL A 61 7.98 7.46 -7.88
C VAL A 61 7.45 8.25 -9.06
N LEU A 62 8.30 8.50 -10.07
CA LEU A 62 7.86 9.08 -11.33
C LEU A 62 7.18 8.00 -12.18
N THR A 63 6.03 8.31 -12.78
CA THR A 63 5.32 7.35 -13.62
C THR A 63 6.14 6.92 -14.83
N VAL A 64 7.00 7.79 -15.35
CA VAL A 64 7.91 7.44 -16.46
C VAL A 64 8.93 6.35 -16.09
N SER A 65 9.19 6.12 -14.80
CA SER A 65 10.17 5.13 -14.34
C SER A 65 9.62 3.72 -14.17
N ILE A 66 8.31 3.53 -14.29
CA ILE A 66 7.65 2.23 -14.01
C ILE A 66 7.38 1.40 -15.26
N ASP A 67 7.96 1.77 -16.40
CA ASP A 67 7.83 1.00 -17.64
C ASP A 67 8.26 -0.46 -17.43
N GLY A 68 7.45 -1.39 -17.95
CA GLY A 68 7.60 -2.83 -17.75
C GLY A 68 7.32 -3.36 -16.34
N SER A 69 7.02 -2.49 -15.35
CA SER A 69 6.83 -2.91 -13.95
C SER A 69 5.41 -3.40 -13.65
N ARG A 70 5.24 -4.03 -12.47
CA ARG A 70 3.94 -4.37 -11.89
C ARG A 70 3.61 -3.44 -10.72
N ILE A 71 2.46 -2.78 -10.80
CA ILE A 71 1.86 -1.98 -9.74
C ILE A 71 0.64 -2.71 -9.19
N THR A 72 0.61 -2.90 -7.87
CA THR A 72 -0.54 -3.46 -7.17
C THR A 72 -1.02 -2.49 -6.08
N THR A 73 -2.30 -2.12 -6.16
CA THR A 73 -3.03 -1.37 -5.13
C THR A 73 -3.96 -2.32 -4.38
N ILE A 74 -4.73 -1.81 -3.40
CA ILE A 74 -5.70 -2.63 -2.66
C ILE A 74 -6.70 -3.31 -3.59
N GLU A 75 -7.14 -2.61 -4.63
CA GLU A 75 -8.10 -3.13 -5.62
C GLU A 75 -7.58 -4.39 -6.33
N GLY A 76 -6.26 -4.53 -6.49
CA GLY A 76 -5.64 -5.71 -7.08
C GLY A 76 -5.56 -6.92 -6.14
N LEU A 77 -5.84 -6.74 -4.84
CA LEU A 77 -5.70 -7.76 -3.81
C LEU A 77 -7.04 -8.30 -3.29
N ILE A 78 -8.18 -7.78 -3.76
CA ILE A 78 -9.50 -8.08 -3.18
C ILE A 78 -9.85 -9.57 -3.10
N GLU A 79 -9.35 -10.37 -4.05
CA GLU A 79 -9.59 -11.81 -4.07
C GLU A 79 -8.52 -12.65 -3.36
N ASP A 80 -7.40 -12.03 -2.96
CA ASP A 80 -6.32 -12.72 -2.27
C ASP A 80 -6.73 -13.12 -0.85
N SER A 81 -6.48 -14.38 -0.48
CA SER A 81 -6.87 -14.93 0.82
C SER A 81 -6.13 -14.28 2.00
N LEU A 82 -4.86 -13.93 1.83
CA LEU A 82 -4.08 -13.20 2.81
C LEU A 82 -4.61 -11.78 2.98
N PHE A 83 -4.97 -11.11 1.88
CA PHE A 83 -5.63 -9.80 1.96
C PHE A 83 -6.93 -9.86 2.77
N LYS A 84 -7.82 -10.83 2.48
CA LYS A 84 -9.07 -11.04 3.24
C LYS A 84 -8.79 -11.26 4.72
N LYS A 85 -7.76 -12.04 5.06
CA LYS A 85 -7.32 -12.28 6.45
C LYS A 85 -6.85 -11.00 7.14
N ILE A 86 -6.06 -10.17 6.46
CA ILE A 86 -5.60 -8.87 6.99
C ILE A 86 -6.78 -7.93 7.25
N ILE A 87 -7.70 -7.79 6.30
CA ILE A 87 -8.89 -6.93 6.44
C ILE A 87 -9.75 -7.36 7.65
N ASN A 88 -10.00 -8.65 7.79
CA ASN A 88 -10.76 -9.18 8.92
C ASN A 88 -10.05 -8.87 10.24
N SER A 89 -8.75 -9.12 10.32
CA SER A 89 -7.98 -8.85 11.54
C SER A 89 -7.98 -7.37 11.93
N PHE A 90 -7.80 -6.46 10.97
CA PHE A 90 -7.84 -5.01 11.21
C PHE A 90 -9.22 -4.56 11.69
N THR A 91 -10.28 -5.12 11.10
CA THR A 91 -11.67 -4.82 11.48
C THR A 91 -11.96 -5.28 12.91
N TYR A 92 -11.72 -6.55 13.23
CA TYR A 92 -12.04 -7.12 14.55
C TYR A 92 -11.16 -6.58 15.68
N SER A 93 -9.92 -6.19 15.39
CA SER A 93 -9.00 -5.65 16.39
C SER A 93 -9.29 -4.18 16.75
N GLY A 94 -10.17 -3.50 16.02
CA GLY A 94 -10.37 -2.05 16.16
C GLY A 94 -9.16 -1.25 15.69
N ALA A 95 -8.43 -1.75 14.68
CA ALA A 95 -7.24 -1.10 14.12
C ALA A 95 -7.58 0.07 13.18
N ILE A 96 -8.86 0.37 12.99
CA ILE A 96 -9.38 1.38 12.07
C ILE A 96 -10.26 2.37 12.85
N GLN A 97 -10.00 3.66 12.67
CA GLN A 97 -10.88 4.75 13.11
C GLN A 97 -11.30 5.59 11.90
N CYS A 98 -10.59 6.68 11.58
CA CYS A 98 -10.93 7.53 10.42
C CYS A 98 -10.74 6.85 9.06
N GLY A 99 -10.00 5.73 9.01
CA GLY A 99 -9.79 4.94 7.79
C GLY A 99 -8.77 5.51 6.79
N TYR A 100 -8.24 6.72 7.00
CA TYR A 100 -7.43 7.39 5.98
C TYR A 100 -6.07 6.70 5.74
N CYS A 101 -5.37 6.31 6.81
CA CYS A 101 -4.07 5.63 6.70
C CYS A 101 -4.19 4.13 6.40
N THR A 102 -5.38 3.55 6.58
CA THR A 102 -5.61 2.11 6.53
C THR A 102 -5.13 1.47 5.23
N PRO A 103 -5.33 2.07 4.03
CA PRO A 103 -4.83 1.48 2.80
C PRO A 103 -3.31 1.25 2.77
N GLY A 104 -2.53 2.24 3.24
CA GLY A 104 -1.07 2.14 3.29
C GLY A 104 -0.60 1.06 4.27
N PHE A 105 -1.25 0.97 5.44
CA PHE A 105 -0.97 -0.10 6.40
C PHE A 105 -1.29 -1.49 5.84
N ILE A 106 -2.41 -1.66 5.13
CA ILE A 106 -2.77 -2.97 4.56
C ILE A 106 -1.75 -3.40 3.51
N ILE A 107 -1.34 -2.52 2.59
CA ILE A 107 -0.33 -2.84 1.57
C ILE A 107 1.01 -3.21 2.24
N THR A 108 1.43 -2.43 3.23
CA THR A 108 2.67 -2.69 3.98
C THR A 108 2.60 -4.02 4.74
N THR A 109 1.46 -4.31 5.36
CA THR A 109 1.21 -5.57 6.07
C THR A 109 1.22 -6.75 5.11
N TYR A 110 0.58 -6.62 3.96
CA TYR A 110 0.55 -7.65 2.94
C TYR A 110 1.97 -7.99 2.45
N ALA A 111 2.79 -6.97 2.18
CA ALA A 111 4.19 -7.16 1.81
C ALA A 111 5.01 -7.86 2.90
N LEU A 112 4.82 -7.46 4.17
CA LEU A 112 5.46 -8.10 5.31
C LEU A 112 5.09 -9.60 5.40
N LEU A 113 3.79 -9.91 5.38
CA LEU A 113 3.31 -11.28 5.58
C LEU A 113 3.58 -12.19 4.39
N LYS A 114 3.77 -11.66 3.17
CA LYS A 114 4.23 -12.44 2.02
C LYS A 114 5.69 -12.86 2.13
N LYS A 115 6.54 -12.10 2.83
CA LYS A 115 7.99 -12.32 2.92
C LYS A 115 8.42 -13.12 4.15
N HIS A 116 7.59 -13.18 5.20
CA HIS A 116 7.96 -13.76 6.47
C HIS A 116 7.00 -14.88 6.91
N GLU A 117 7.55 -16.06 7.18
CA GLU A 117 6.80 -17.20 7.73
C GLU A 117 6.49 -17.03 9.22
N SER A 118 7.33 -16.28 9.95
CA SER A 118 7.14 -15.95 11.36
C SER A 118 7.44 -14.47 11.61
N ILE A 119 6.53 -13.78 12.29
CA ILE A 119 6.69 -12.38 12.68
C ILE A 119 6.49 -12.21 14.19
N ASN A 120 7.26 -11.30 14.77
CA ASN A 120 7.10 -10.84 16.15
C ASN A 120 6.80 -9.33 16.16
N ARG A 121 6.52 -8.77 17.34
CA ARG A 121 6.13 -7.35 17.46
C ARG A 121 7.22 -6.40 16.96
N ASP A 122 8.49 -6.70 17.22
CA ASP A 122 9.61 -5.82 16.82
C ASP A 122 9.76 -5.76 15.30
N ILE A 123 9.60 -6.90 14.63
CA ILE A 123 9.56 -6.97 13.16
C ILE A 123 8.39 -6.13 12.63
N VAL A 124 7.21 -6.26 13.24
CA VAL A 124 6.03 -5.48 12.81
C VAL A 124 6.27 -3.99 12.98
N ILE A 125 6.75 -3.55 14.14
CA ILE A 125 7.03 -2.14 14.43
C ILE A 125 7.96 -1.58 13.36
N LYS A 126 9.09 -2.23 13.12
CA LYS A 126 10.07 -1.80 12.13
C LYS A 126 9.48 -1.69 10.72
N HIS A 127 8.63 -2.63 10.33
CA HIS A 127 8.03 -2.61 8.99
C HIS A 127 6.96 -1.53 8.81
N ILE A 128 6.34 -1.05 9.88
CA ILE A 128 5.31 -0.02 9.80
C ILE A 128 5.80 1.39 10.14
N GLU A 129 7.09 1.59 10.44
CA GLU A 129 7.68 2.91 10.75
C GLU A 129 7.38 3.96 9.68
N GLY A 130 7.27 3.54 8.42
CA GLY A 130 6.91 4.38 7.28
C GLY A 130 5.43 4.74 7.14
N ASN A 131 4.54 4.28 8.03
CA ASN A 131 3.11 4.54 7.99
C ASN A 131 2.65 5.28 9.24
N LEU A 132 2.16 6.51 9.05
CA LEU A 132 1.69 7.34 10.15
C LEU A 132 0.19 7.18 10.38
N CYS A 133 -0.20 6.99 11.65
CA CYS A 133 -1.58 7.01 12.08
C CYS A 133 -1.79 8.06 13.17
N ARG A 134 -2.78 8.94 12.99
CA ARG A 134 -3.10 9.99 13.97
C ARG A 134 -4.19 9.59 14.98
N CYS A 135 -4.89 8.49 14.73
CA CYS A 135 -6.13 8.17 15.45
C CYS A 135 -5.98 7.01 16.45
N THR A 136 -5.29 5.92 16.08
CA THR A 136 -5.38 4.65 16.81
C THR A 136 -4.32 4.43 17.88
N GLY A 137 -3.23 5.20 17.88
CA GLY A 137 -2.09 4.97 18.78
C GLY A 137 -1.30 3.69 18.51
N TYR A 138 -1.41 3.11 17.30
CA TYR A 138 -0.64 1.97 16.76
C TYR A 138 -0.83 0.60 17.43
N LYS A 139 -1.10 0.52 18.74
CA LYS A 139 -1.20 -0.75 19.48
C LYS A 139 -2.13 -1.76 18.78
N LYS A 140 -3.34 -1.31 18.43
CA LYS A 140 -4.34 -2.16 17.75
C LYS A 140 -3.96 -2.53 16.31
N ILE A 141 -3.19 -1.69 15.62
CA ILE A 141 -2.65 -2.00 14.29
C ILE A 141 -1.62 -3.14 14.42
N ILE A 142 -0.69 -3.02 15.36
CA ILE A 142 0.33 -4.06 15.61
C ILE A 142 -0.35 -5.39 16.00
N ASP A 143 -1.33 -5.33 16.91
CA ASP A 143 -2.09 -6.51 17.34
C ASP A 143 -2.82 -7.16 16.15
N ALA A 144 -3.42 -6.36 15.26
CA ALA A 144 -4.08 -6.87 14.05
C ALA A 144 -3.09 -7.56 13.09
N ILE A 145 -1.90 -7.00 12.91
CA ILE A 145 -0.87 -7.60 12.04
C ILE A 145 -0.41 -8.96 12.59
N ILE A 146 -0.13 -9.04 13.90
CA ILE A 146 0.25 -10.29 14.56
C ILE A 146 -0.88 -11.33 14.51
N ASN A 147 -2.13 -10.90 14.62
CA ASN A 147 -3.25 -11.83 14.50
C ASN A 147 -3.45 -12.32 13.06
N ALA A 148 -3.16 -11.49 12.06
CA ALA A 148 -3.24 -11.89 10.65
C ALA A 148 -2.14 -12.88 10.24
N SER A 149 -1.02 -12.98 10.98
CA SER A 149 0.05 -13.94 10.68
C SER A 149 -0.16 -15.35 11.23
N LYS A 150 -1.16 -15.54 12.11
CA LYS A 150 -1.53 -16.85 12.66
C LYS A 150 -2.55 -17.50 11.73
#